data_AF-A0A529X668-F1
#
_entry.id   AF-A0A529X668-F1
#
_cell.length_a   1.000
_cell.length_b   1.000
_cell.length_c   1.000
_cell.angle_alpha   90.00
_cell.angle_beta   90.00
_cell.angle_gamma   90.00
#
_symmetry.space_group_name_H-M   'P 1'
#
loop_
_entity.id
_entity.type
_entity.pdbx_description
1 polymer ?
#
loop_
_entity_poly.entity_id
_entity_poly.type
_entity_poly.pdbx_seq_one_letter_code
_entity_poly.pdbx_strand_id
1 'polypeptide(L)' 'ITLALETLGHTDNRLYDGSWTEWGGLSDTPVVTGKE' A
#
# COMPACT_ATOMS: atom_id res chain seq x y z
N ILE A 1 9.82 -4.43 -1.55
CA ILE A 1 9.53 -5.19 -0.32
C ILE A 1 9.03 -6.60 -0.63
N THR A 2 8.12 -6.78 -1.61
CA THR A 2 7.59 -8.10 -2.03
C THR A 2 8.67 -9.16 -2.26
N LEU A 3 9.73 -8.86 -3.01
CA LEU A 3 10.83 -9.82 -3.26
C LEU A 3 11.54 -10.27 -1.98
N ALA A 4 11.75 -9.34 -1.03
CA ALA A 4 12.36 -9.67 0.25
C ALA A 4 11.45 -10.56 1.10
N LEU A 5 10.13 -10.26 1.13
CA LEU A 5 9.14 -11.09 1.82
C LEU A 5 9.07 -12.51 1.23
N GLU A 6 9.04 -12.62 -0.09
CA GLU A 6 9.08 -13.91 -0.80
C GLU A 6 10.34 -14.72 -0.45
N THR A 7 11.50 -14.06 -0.41
CA THR A 7 12.78 -14.69 -0.05
C THR A 7 12.79 -15.21 1.39
N LEU A 8 12.00 -14.60 2.27
CA LEU A 8 11.84 -15.01 3.67
C LEU A 8 10.72 -16.06 3.86
N GLY A 9 10.08 -16.53 2.79
CA GLY A 9 9.01 -17.53 2.85
C GLY A 9 7.63 -16.97 3.18
N HIS A 10 7.45 -15.64 3.20
CA HIS A 10 6.12 -15.04 3.23
C HIS A 10 5.56 -15.05 1.82
N THR A 11 4.52 -15.86 1.57
CA THR A 11 3.98 -16.08 0.20
C THR A 11 2.58 -15.50 -0.02
N ASP A 12 1.81 -15.22 1.02
CA ASP A 12 0.50 -14.54 0.91
C ASP A 12 0.65 -13.01 0.93
N ASN A 13 1.57 -12.48 0.12
CA ASN A 13 1.76 -11.04 -0.03
C ASN A 13 0.87 -10.50 -1.15
N ARG A 14 0.31 -9.30 -0.95
CA ARG A 14 -0.39 -8.56 -2.00
C ARG A 14 0.26 -7.20 -2.18
N LEU A 15 0.51 -6.84 -3.44
CA LEU A 15 0.99 -5.51 -3.81
C LEU A 15 -0.19 -4.67 -4.28
N TYR A 16 -0.40 -3.52 -3.66
CA TYR A 16 -1.34 -2.53 -4.14
C TYR A 16 -0.64 -1.61 -5.15
N ASP A 17 -0.80 -1.92 -6.43
CA ASP A 17 -0.03 -1.32 -7.54
C ASP A 17 -0.31 0.19 -7.72
N GLY A 18 -1.56 0.64 -7.56
CA GLY A 18 -1.92 2.05 -7.72
C GLY A 18 -1.45 2.96 -6.58
N SER A 19 -1.17 2.39 -5.39
CA SER A 19 -0.58 3.09 -4.25
C SER A 19 -1.28 4.43 -3.97
N TRP A 20 -0.53 5.48 -3.59
CA TRP A 20 -1.08 6.79 -3.29
C TRP A 20 -1.66 7.51 -4.51
N THR A 21 -1.12 7.29 -5.70
CA THR A 21 -1.62 7.91 -6.94
C THR A 21 -3.07 7.50 -7.20
N GLU A 22 -3.41 6.24 -6.93
CA GLU A 22 -4.79 5.76 -7.00
C GLU A 22 -5.60 6.23 -5.78
N TRP A 23 -5.16 5.93 -4.55
CA TRP A 23 -5.94 6.25 -3.34
C TRP A 23 -6.23 7.74 -3.21
N GLY A 24 -5.20 8.59 -3.30
CA GLY A 24 -5.35 10.04 -3.21
C GLY A 24 -6.06 10.69 -4.41
N GLY A 25 -6.28 9.94 -5.50
CA GLY A 25 -7.05 10.39 -6.66
C GLY A 25 -8.56 10.16 -6.54
N LEU A 26 -9.00 9.32 -5.60
CA LEU A 26 -10.41 8.99 -5.39
C LEU A 26 -11.05 9.97 -4.39
N SER A 27 -12.17 10.59 -4.78
CA SER A 27 -12.83 11.64 -3.99
C SER A 27 -13.50 11.16 -2.70
N ASP A 28 -13.76 9.86 -2.58
CA ASP A 28 -14.49 9.22 -1.50
C ASP A 28 -13.58 8.39 -0.58
N THR A 29 -12.28 8.37 -0.83
CA THR A 29 -11.34 7.68 0.07
C THR A 29 -10.99 8.54 1.28
N PRO A 30 -10.96 7.96 2.50
CA PRO A 30 -10.57 8.71 3.69
C PRO A 30 -9.07 9.04 3.65
N VAL A 31 -8.74 10.27 4.04
CA VAL A 31 -7.37 10.77 4.19
C VAL A 31 -7.23 11.43 5.55
N VAL A 32 -6.23 11.01 6.32
CA VAL A 32 -5.85 11.62 7.61
C VAL A 32 -4.51 12.34 7.44
N THR A 33 -4.38 13.54 8.01
CA THR A 33 -3.16 14.38 7.94
C THR A 33 -2.75 14.89 9.32
N GLY A 34 -1.47 15.25 9.51
CA GLY A 34 -0.93 15.85 10.74
C GLY A 34 0.22 15.08 11.39
N LYS A 35 0.82 15.67 12.43
CA LYS A 35 1.61 14.95 13.45
C LYS A 35 0.74 14.92 14.71
N GLU A 36 0.72 13.78 15.40
CA GLU A 36 -0.07 13.54 16.62
C GLU A 36 -0.16 14.75 17.56
#